data_AF-A0A4V5N4B4-F1
#
_entry.id   AF-A0A4V5N4B4-F1
#
_cell.length_a   1.000
_cell.length_b   1.000
_cell.length_c   1.000
_cell.angle_alpha   90.00
_cell.angle_beta   90.00
_cell.angle_gamma   90.00
#
_symmetry.space_group_name_H-M   'P 1'
#
loop_
_entity.id
_entity.type
_entity.pdbx_description
1 polymer ?
#
loop_
_entity_poly.entity_id
_entity_poly.type
_entity_poly.pdbx_seq_one_letter_code
_entity_poly.pdbx_strand_id
1 'polypeptide(L)'
;MSGRGAMSHAYIFFLYTMRVIQYYERSMYDTGSIMTTTQEITADTVALLEDRLRLLTYILHGSTSNTAPTSNESTIASAPVRLRGFHQALQTLAARLPAAADILSLQTQHPYLLIPTEATPSPQNLPTLVLAHQTLYSTLSTQLSQLQTTALVDSAPFTKLLELNPRIAKVLAKQDEQAQAVAELRARSAKVVEKWYVSEVQGMGEAWAGWEERVREGEILVRRKEAVKRREEGVV
;
A
#
# COMPACT_ATOMS: atom_id res chain seq x y z
N MET A 1 29.33 34.63 40.41
CA MET A 1 29.59 33.24 39.95
C MET A 1 28.37 32.66 39.19
N SER A 2 27.75 33.43 38.28
CA SER A 2 26.54 33.02 37.55
C SER A 2 26.81 33.09 36.04
N GLY A 3 27.52 32.09 35.52
CA GLY A 3 27.93 32.07 34.10
C GLY A 3 28.23 30.67 33.55
N ARG A 4 28.61 29.73 34.43
CA ARG A 4 28.83 28.32 34.02
C ARG A 4 27.53 27.52 33.83
N GLY A 5 26.44 27.89 34.52
CA GLY A 5 25.15 27.22 34.39
C GLY A 5 24.44 27.48 33.05
N ALA A 6 24.55 28.70 32.52
CA ALA A 6 23.90 29.08 31.25
C ALA A 6 24.52 28.37 30.03
N MET A 7 25.84 28.20 30.02
CA MET A 7 26.56 27.45 28.97
C MET A 7 26.21 25.95 28.98
N SER A 8 26.04 25.36 30.17
CA SER A 8 25.65 23.95 30.30
C SER A 8 24.21 23.72 29.82
N HIS A 9 23.27 24.62 30.15
CA HIS A 9 21.91 24.54 29.65
C HIS A 9 21.80 24.74 28.14
N ALA A 10 22.59 25.64 27.56
CA ALA A 10 22.64 25.84 26.10
C ALA A 10 23.18 24.59 25.38
N TYR A 11 24.18 23.91 25.94
CA TYR A 11 24.74 22.69 25.36
C TYR A 11 23.78 21.50 25.47
N ILE A 12 23.05 21.37 26.58
CA ILE A 12 22.01 20.35 26.75
C ILE A 12 20.84 20.61 25.80
N PHE A 13 20.43 21.87 25.64
CA PHE A 13 19.40 22.25 24.68
C PHE A 13 19.83 21.97 23.24
N PHE A 14 21.08 22.28 22.87
CA PHE A 14 21.64 21.99 21.56
C PHE A 14 21.74 20.49 21.27
N LEU A 15 22.17 19.67 22.25
CA LEU A 15 22.19 18.21 22.09
C LEU A 15 20.77 17.63 22.00
N TYR A 16 19.81 18.22 22.71
CA TYR A 16 18.41 17.78 22.66
C TYR A 16 17.79 18.10 21.30
N THR A 17 17.99 19.32 20.77
CA THR A 17 17.49 19.68 19.44
C THR A 17 18.17 18.84 18.35
N MET A 18 19.47 18.61 18.44
CA MET A 18 20.21 17.80 17.47
C MET A 18 19.77 16.32 17.50
N ARG A 19 19.44 15.78 18.67
CA ARG A 19 18.90 14.42 18.82
C ARG A 19 17.44 14.30 18.40
N VAL A 20 16.62 15.34 18.59
CA VAL A 20 15.25 15.41 18.08
C VAL A 20 15.24 15.46 16.55
N ILE A 21 16.16 16.22 15.94
CA ILE A 21 16.34 16.28 14.49
C ILE A 21 16.74 14.91 13.94
N GLN A 22 17.74 14.26 14.55
CA GLN A 22 18.17 12.91 14.17
C GLN A 22 17.04 11.87 14.28
N TYR A 23 16.15 12.00 15.28
CA TYR A 23 15.01 11.11 15.45
C TYR A 23 13.94 11.36 14.38
N TYR A 24 13.69 12.61 14.01
CA TYR A 24 12.79 12.98 12.92
C TYR A 24 13.30 12.46 11.56
N GLU A 25 14.61 12.56 11.32
CA GLU A 25 15.25 12.04 10.11
C GLU A 25 15.11 10.52 10.03
N ARG A 26 15.42 9.79 11.11
CA ARG A 26 15.26 8.33 11.18
C ARG A 26 13.80 7.88 11.00
N SER A 27 12.86 8.61 11.60
CA SER A 27 11.42 8.35 11.46
C SER A 27 10.92 8.60 10.03
N MET A 28 11.48 9.59 9.34
CA MET A 28 11.22 9.85 7.92
C MET A 28 11.71 8.70 7.04
N TYR A 29 12.90 8.15 7.31
CA TYR A 29 13.43 7.01 6.54
C TYR A 29 12.64 5.71 6.76
N ASP A 30 12.20 5.44 7.99
CA ASP A 30 11.43 4.23 8.31
C ASP A 30 10.01 4.30 7.71
N THR A 31 9.36 5.46 7.81
CA THR A 31 8.08 5.72 7.12
C THR A 31 8.26 5.66 5.61
N GLY A 32 9.36 6.20 5.09
CA GLY A 32 9.71 6.10 3.67
C GLY A 32 9.87 4.65 3.22
N SER A 33 10.52 3.79 4.01
CA SER A 33 10.72 2.37 3.69
C SER A 33 9.43 1.55 3.78
N ILE A 34 8.55 1.85 4.74
CA ILE A 34 7.22 1.22 4.83
C ILE A 34 6.30 1.71 3.70
N MET A 35 6.38 3.00 3.33
CA MET A 35 5.68 3.55 2.17
C MET A 35 6.17 2.91 0.87
N THR A 36 7.48 2.68 0.69
CA THR A 36 7.99 2.02 -0.52
C THR A 36 7.58 0.56 -0.60
N THR A 37 7.58 -0.18 0.51
CA THR A 37 7.15 -1.60 0.53
C THR A 37 5.64 -1.74 0.31
N THR A 38 4.83 -0.86 0.89
CA THR A 38 3.39 -0.82 0.60
C THR A 38 3.12 -0.41 -0.84
N GLN A 39 3.87 0.55 -1.38
CA GLN A 39 3.79 0.94 -2.79
C GLN A 39 4.17 -0.21 -3.73
N GLU A 40 5.20 -0.99 -3.40
CA GLU A 40 5.62 -2.20 -4.12
C GLU A 40 4.52 -3.28 -4.10
N ILE A 41 3.93 -3.56 -2.93
CA ILE A 41 2.79 -4.50 -2.81
C ILE A 41 1.57 -4.02 -3.61
N THR A 42 1.28 -2.71 -3.61
CA THR A 42 0.18 -2.17 -4.43
C THR A 42 0.49 -2.27 -5.92
N ALA A 43 1.73 -2.07 -6.33
CA ALA A 43 2.14 -2.21 -7.73
C ALA A 43 2.02 -3.68 -8.20
N ASP A 44 2.46 -4.63 -7.37
CA ASP A 44 2.37 -6.07 -7.66
C ASP A 44 0.92 -6.55 -7.75
N THR A 45 0.06 -6.10 -6.84
CA THR A 45 -1.36 -6.46 -6.88
C THR A 45 -2.08 -5.85 -8.09
N VAL A 46 -1.71 -4.64 -8.50
CA VAL A 46 -2.22 -4.02 -9.73
C VAL A 46 -1.74 -4.77 -10.96
N ALA A 47 -0.46 -5.15 -11.03
CA ALA A 47 0.08 -5.95 -12.14
C ALA A 47 -0.63 -7.31 -12.28
N LEU A 48 -0.88 -8.00 -11.16
CA LEU A 48 -1.64 -9.25 -11.15
C LEU A 48 -3.08 -9.06 -11.62
N LEU A 49 -3.75 -7.98 -11.20
CA LEU A 49 -5.10 -7.66 -11.66
C LEU A 49 -5.12 -7.32 -13.16
N GLU A 50 -4.11 -6.61 -13.64
CA GLU A 50 -3.97 -6.27 -15.05
C GLU A 50 -3.78 -7.51 -15.91
N ASP A 51 -2.92 -8.45 -15.49
CA ASP A 51 -2.71 -9.71 -16.21
C ASP A 51 -3.97 -10.59 -16.21
N ARG A 52 -4.70 -10.66 -15.08
CA ARG A 52 -5.99 -11.38 -15.05
C ARG A 52 -7.04 -10.70 -15.94
N LEU A 53 -7.07 -9.38 -16.00
CA LEU A 53 -7.96 -8.65 -16.91
C LEU A 53 -7.58 -8.87 -18.37
N ARG A 54 -6.29 -8.89 -18.71
CA ARG A 54 -5.82 -9.23 -20.07
C ARG A 54 -6.21 -10.64 -20.45
N LEU A 55 -6.09 -11.60 -19.54
CA LEU A 55 -6.51 -12.99 -19.76
C LEU A 55 -8.03 -13.11 -19.94
N LEU A 56 -8.83 -12.43 -19.11
CA LEU A 56 -10.28 -12.38 -19.29
C LEU A 56 -10.67 -11.70 -20.61
N THR A 57 -10.00 -10.62 -20.96
CA THR A 57 -10.22 -9.89 -22.21
C THR A 57 -9.87 -10.78 -23.40
N TYR A 58 -8.79 -11.56 -23.31
CA TYR A 58 -8.39 -12.54 -24.31
C TYR A 58 -9.41 -13.66 -24.46
N ILE A 59 -9.89 -14.25 -23.37
CA ILE A 59 -10.93 -15.29 -23.41
C ILE A 59 -12.22 -14.74 -24.01
N LEU A 60 -12.56 -13.48 -23.72
CA LEU A 60 -13.81 -12.87 -24.15
C LEU A 60 -13.80 -12.40 -25.61
N HIS A 61 -12.67 -11.89 -26.11
CA HIS A 61 -12.55 -11.31 -27.45
C HIS A 61 -11.76 -12.20 -28.42
N GLY A 62 -11.09 -13.25 -27.94
CA GLY A 62 -10.29 -14.18 -28.75
C GLY A 62 -8.97 -13.60 -29.28
N SER A 63 -8.72 -12.31 -29.12
CA SER A 63 -7.46 -11.66 -29.51
C SER A 63 -7.04 -10.59 -28.50
N THR A 64 -5.73 -10.49 -28.25
CA THR A 64 -5.11 -9.49 -27.35
C THR A 64 -4.86 -8.14 -28.03
N SER A 65 -5.19 -8.04 -29.32
CA SER A 65 -4.86 -6.89 -30.13
C SER A 65 -6.02 -5.92 -30.18
N ASN A 66 -5.89 -4.80 -29.47
CA ASN A 66 -6.70 -3.60 -29.68
C ASN A 66 -6.31 -2.93 -31.01
N THR A 67 -6.24 -3.70 -32.10
CA THR A 67 -6.04 -3.18 -33.45
C THR A 67 -7.40 -2.85 -34.04
N ALA A 68 -7.53 -1.58 -34.41
CA ALA A 68 -8.67 -1.02 -35.12
C ALA A 68 -9.22 -1.99 -36.19
N PRO A 69 -10.56 -2.10 -36.33
CA PRO A 69 -11.15 -3.05 -37.25
C PRO A 69 -10.93 -2.56 -38.68
N THR A 70 -9.94 -3.13 -39.38
CA THR A 70 -9.91 -3.07 -40.83
C THR A 70 -10.87 -4.15 -41.35
N SER A 71 -11.88 -3.66 -42.07
CA SER A 71 -12.81 -4.37 -42.94
C SER A 71 -13.81 -5.33 -42.28
N ASN A 72 -15.03 -4.81 -42.12
CA ASN A 72 -16.30 -5.47 -42.45
C ASN A 72 -16.63 -6.78 -41.71
N GLU A 73 -16.73 -6.72 -40.38
CA GLU A 73 -17.67 -7.61 -39.70
C GLU A 73 -18.22 -6.90 -38.46
N SER A 74 -19.56 -6.91 -38.36
CA SER A 74 -20.41 -6.27 -37.37
C SER A 74 -19.71 -5.84 -36.07
N THR A 75 -19.78 -4.53 -35.80
CA THR A 75 -19.78 -3.88 -34.48
C THR A 75 -19.68 -4.86 -33.33
N ILE A 76 -18.58 -4.78 -32.57
CA ILE A 76 -18.24 -5.58 -31.39
C ILE A 76 -19.39 -5.50 -30.38
N ALA A 77 -20.42 -6.32 -30.59
CA ALA A 77 -21.50 -6.50 -29.66
C ALA A 77 -20.89 -7.29 -28.51
N SER A 78 -21.02 -6.75 -27.28
CA SER A 78 -20.59 -7.39 -26.04
C SER A 78 -20.91 -8.91 -26.10
N ALA A 79 -19.97 -9.78 -25.73
CA ALA A 79 -20.14 -11.24 -25.76
C ALA A 79 -21.54 -11.77 -25.35
N PRO A 80 -22.22 -11.24 -24.30
CA PRO A 80 -23.60 -11.62 -24.00
C PRO A 80 -24.61 -11.35 -25.11
N VAL A 81 -24.44 -10.29 -25.91
CA VAL A 81 -25.30 -9.95 -27.05
C VAL A 81 -25.09 -10.95 -28.20
N ARG A 82 -23.84 -11.35 -28.47
CA ARG A 82 -23.52 -12.39 -29.46
C ARG A 82 -24.07 -13.75 -29.05
N LEU A 83 -23.90 -14.12 -27.78
CA LEU A 83 -24.47 -15.34 -27.21
C LEU A 83 -25.99 -15.32 -27.24
N ARG A 84 -26.62 -14.18 -26.94
CA ARG A 84 -28.08 -14.03 -27.01
C ARG A 84 -28.58 -14.11 -28.45
N GLY A 85 -27.87 -13.51 -29.41
CA GLY A 85 -28.19 -13.61 -30.84
C GLY A 85 -28.06 -15.04 -31.36
N PHE A 86 -26.99 -15.75 -30.98
CA PHE A 86 -26.82 -17.16 -31.29
C PHE A 86 -27.90 -18.03 -30.64
N HIS A 87 -28.24 -17.77 -29.38
CA HIS A 87 -29.29 -18.48 -28.68
C HIS A 87 -30.66 -18.25 -29.34
N GLN A 88 -30.96 -17.03 -29.76
CA GLN A 88 -32.18 -16.73 -30.53
C GLN A 88 -32.16 -17.41 -31.91
N ALA A 89 -31.01 -17.45 -32.58
CA ALA A 89 -30.85 -18.19 -33.84
C ALA A 89 -31.04 -19.70 -33.64
N LEU A 90 -30.54 -20.28 -32.56
CA LEU A 90 -30.78 -21.68 -32.19
C LEU A 90 -32.24 -21.93 -31.83
N GLN A 91 -32.90 -21.02 -31.11
CA GLN A 91 -34.32 -21.14 -30.77
C GLN A 91 -35.21 -21.07 -32.01
N THR A 92 -34.90 -20.16 -32.95
CA THR A 92 -35.62 -20.10 -34.23
C THR A 92 -35.36 -21.33 -35.10
N LEU A 93 -34.16 -21.90 -35.05
CA LEU A 93 -33.84 -23.16 -35.73
C LEU A 93 -34.56 -24.35 -35.08
N ALA A 94 -34.63 -24.40 -33.75
CA ALA A 94 -35.36 -25.41 -32.98
C ALA A 94 -36.87 -25.34 -33.24
N ALA A 95 -37.44 -24.14 -33.42
CA ALA A 95 -38.83 -23.97 -33.81
C ALA A 95 -39.12 -24.43 -35.25
N ARG A 96 -38.12 -24.44 -36.12
CA ARG A 96 -38.25 -24.85 -37.53
C ARG A 96 -37.95 -26.33 -37.77
N LEU A 97 -37.04 -26.92 -37.01
CA LEU A 97 -36.65 -28.32 -37.15
C LEU A 97 -36.94 -29.09 -35.86
N PRO A 98 -37.89 -30.04 -35.85
CA PRO A 98 -38.21 -30.82 -34.66
C PRO A 98 -37.01 -31.63 -34.14
N ALA A 99 -36.12 -32.07 -35.04
CA ALA A 99 -34.88 -32.75 -34.67
C ALA A 99 -33.93 -31.88 -33.82
N ALA A 100 -33.90 -30.56 -34.02
CA ALA A 100 -33.09 -29.67 -33.22
C ALA A 100 -33.70 -29.44 -31.82
N ALA A 101 -35.03 -29.42 -31.73
CA ALA A 101 -35.74 -29.41 -30.45
C ALA A 101 -35.50 -30.71 -29.66
N ASP A 102 -35.50 -31.86 -30.34
CA ASP A 102 -35.20 -33.16 -29.74
C ASP A 102 -33.77 -33.22 -29.21
N ILE A 103 -32.78 -32.72 -29.96
CA ILE A 103 -31.38 -32.66 -29.50
C ILE A 103 -31.22 -31.74 -28.29
N LEU A 104 -31.91 -30.60 -28.25
CA LEU A 104 -31.91 -29.70 -27.08
C LEU A 104 -32.62 -30.34 -25.87
N SER A 105 -33.69 -31.10 -26.10
CA SER A 105 -34.36 -31.88 -25.05
C SER A 105 -33.44 -32.98 -24.50
N LEU A 106 -32.69 -33.64 -25.38
CA LEU A 106 -31.67 -34.63 -25.02
C LEU A 106 -30.49 -34.00 -24.28
N GLN A 107 -30.05 -32.81 -24.67
CA GLN A 107 -28.99 -32.06 -23.97
C GLN A 107 -29.41 -31.68 -22.55
N THR A 108 -30.66 -31.25 -22.37
CA THR A 108 -31.17 -30.82 -21.05
C THR A 108 -31.46 -32.01 -20.14
N GLN A 109 -31.98 -33.11 -20.68
CA GLN A 109 -32.24 -34.35 -19.93
C GLN A 109 -30.94 -35.11 -19.62
N HIS A 110 -29.96 -35.03 -20.51
CA HIS A 110 -28.71 -35.79 -20.41
C HIS A 110 -27.51 -34.91 -20.78
N PRO A 111 -27.14 -33.94 -19.92
CA PRO A 111 -25.97 -33.08 -20.16
C PRO A 111 -24.67 -33.89 -20.28
N TYR A 112 -24.62 -35.10 -19.71
CA TYR A 112 -23.50 -36.03 -19.75
C TYR A 112 -23.31 -36.78 -21.08
N LEU A 113 -24.30 -36.75 -22.00
CA LEU A 113 -24.15 -37.37 -23.33
C LEU A 113 -23.35 -36.48 -24.31
N LEU A 114 -23.35 -35.17 -24.05
CA LEU A 114 -22.64 -34.17 -24.86
C LEU A 114 -21.36 -33.66 -24.19
N ILE A 115 -21.23 -33.87 -22.87
CA ILE A 115 -19.92 -33.93 -22.24
C ILE A 115 -19.29 -35.22 -22.76
N PRO A 116 -18.13 -35.19 -23.44
CA PRO A 116 -17.44 -36.41 -23.83
C PRO A 116 -17.06 -37.16 -22.54
N THR A 117 -17.95 -38.05 -22.08
CA THR A 117 -17.61 -39.05 -21.08
C THR A 117 -16.63 -39.97 -21.79
N GLU A 118 -15.34 -39.84 -21.42
CA GLU A 118 -14.19 -40.63 -21.87
C GLU A 118 -14.53 -41.58 -23.01
N ALA A 119 -14.63 -41.03 -24.22
CA ALA A 119 -14.79 -41.86 -25.40
C ALA A 119 -13.51 -42.69 -25.47
N THR A 120 -13.56 -43.95 -25.02
CA THR A 120 -12.52 -44.93 -25.31
C THR A 120 -12.36 -44.90 -26.83
N PRO A 121 -11.25 -44.36 -27.34
CA PRO A 121 -11.10 -44.10 -28.76
C PRO A 121 -11.20 -45.45 -29.47
N SER A 122 -12.05 -45.53 -30.49
CA SER A 122 -12.07 -46.71 -31.36
C SER A 122 -10.64 -46.95 -31.85
N PRO A 123 -10.16 -48.20 -31.93
CA PRO A 123 -8.76 -48.50 -32.25
C PRO A 123 -8.31 -47.95 -33.61
N GLN A 124 -9.27 -47.59 -34.48
CA GLN A 124 -9.04 -46.98 -35.79
C GLN A 124 -8.76 -45.46 -35.71
N ASN A 125 -9.28 -44.75 -34.71
CA ASN A 125 -9.12 -43.30 -34.57
C ASN A 125 -7.91 -42.91 -33.69
N LEU A 126 -7.38 -43.86 -32.90
CA LEU A 126 -6.16 -43.70 -32.11
C LEU A 126 -4.95 -43.13 -32.87
N PRO A 127 -4.55 -43.65 -34.05
CA PRO A 127 -3.39 -43.12 -34.76
C PRO A 127 -3.61 -41.67 -35.22
N THR A 128 -4.84 -41.30 -35.61
CA THR A 128 -5.16 -39.93 -36.01
C THR A 128 -5.14 -38.96 -34.84
N LEU A 129 -5.60 -39.40 -33.66
CA LEU A 129 -5.53 -38.63 -32.42
C LEU A 129 -4.08 -38.43 -31.98
N VAL A 130 -3.27 -39.48 -32.02
CA VAL A 130 -1.83 -39.41 -31.68
C VAL A 130 -1.11 -38.46 -32.63
N LEU A 131 -1.40 -38.51 -33.93
CA LEU A 131 -0.86 -37.57 -34.91
C LEU A 131 -1.31 -36.13 -34.65
N ALA A 132 -2.60 -35.92 -34.32
CA ALA A 132 -3.13 -34.60 -34.01
C ALA A 132 -2.47 -33.97 -32.77
N HIS A 133 -2.08 -34.79 -31.78
CA HIS A 133 -1.45 -34.34 -30.54
C HIS A 133 0.08 -34.50 -30.54
N GLN A 134 0.68 -34.93 -31.65
CA GLN A 134 2.11 -35.21 -31.74
C GLN A 134 2.98 -34.00 -31.41
N THR A 135 2.54 -32.80 -31.79
CA THR A 135 3.21 -31.53 -31.46
C THR A 135 3.12 -31.21 -29.98
N LEU A 136 2.02 -31.53 -29.31
CA LEU A 136 1.88 -31.36 -27.86
C LEU A 136 2.77 -32.34 -27.10
N TYR A 137 2.87 -33.59 -27.55
CA TYR A 137 3.77 -34.57 -26.94
C TYR A 137 5.25 -34.20 -27.14
N SER A 138 5.62 -33.67 -28.31
CA SER A 138 7.00 -33.23 -28.57
C SER A 138 7.36 -31.94 -27.81
N THR A 139 6.41 -31.02 -27.65
CA THR A 139 6.63 -29.81 -26.85
C THR A 139 6.67 -30.12 -25.35
N LEU A 140 5.80 -30.99 -24.84
CA LEU A 140 5.86 -31.43 -23.45
C LEU A 140 7.10 -32.25 -23.14
N SER A 141 7.55 -33.12 -24.05
CA SER A 141 8.78 -33.89 -23.83
C SER A 141 10.02 -32.99 -23.83
N THR A 142 10.08 -31.97 -24.69
CA THR A 142 11.16 -30.98 -24.64
C THR A 142 11.08 -30.12 -23.39
N GLN A 143 9.91 -29.68 -22.95
CA GLN A 143 9.73 -28.95 -21.70
C GLN A 143 10.10 -29.79 -20.46
N LEU A 144 9.72 -31.06 -20.41
CA LEU A 144 10.09 -31.96 -19.31
C LEU A 144 11.59 -32.28 -19.31
N SER A 145 12.18 -32.47 -20.50
CA SER A 145 13.62 -32.65 -20.64
C SER A 145 14.38 -31.38 -20.24
N GLN A 146 13.85 -30.19 -20.55
CA GLN A 146 14.36 -28.91 -20.08
C GLN A 146 14.28 -28.81 -18.55
N LEU A 147 13.16 -29.15 -17.93
CA LEU A 147 13.00 -29.16 -16.46
C LEU A 147 13.94 -30.17 -15.78
N GLN A 148 14.20 -31.30 -16.41
CA GLN A 148 15.10 -32.32 -15.89
C GLN A 148 16.58 -31.93 -16.03
N THR A 149 16.90 -31.08 -17.02
CA THR A 149 18.27 -30.56 -17.27
C THR A 149 18.54 -29.24 -16.54
N THR A 150 17.51 -28.50 -16.14
CA THR A 150 17.66 -27.41 -15.17
C THR A 150 17.98 -28.03 -13.81
N ALA A 151 19.25 -27.96 -13.41
CA ALA A 151 19.66 -28.32 -12.07
C ALA A 151 18.75 -27.60 -11.06
N LEU A 152 18.20 -28.36 -10.10
CA LEU A 152 17.43 -27.78 -9.01
C LEU A 152 18.25 -26.65 -8.38
N VAL A 153 17.65 -25.46 -8.29
CA VAL A 153 18.28 -24.29 -7.67
C VAL A 153 18.80 -24.71 -6.30
N ASP A 154 20.05 -24.37 -6.00
CA ASP A 154 20.69 -24.68 -4.73
C ASP A 154 19.75 -24.31 -3.57
N SER A 155 19.52 -25.26 -2.66
CA SER A 155 18.62 -25.07 -1.53
C SER A 155 19.26 -24.25 -0.40
N ALA A 156 20.59 -24.07 -0.42
CA ALA A 156 21.34 -23.31 0.57
C ALA A 156 20.89 -21.85 0.78
N PRO A 157 20.53 -21.04 -0.24
CA PRO A 157 19.95 -19.72 -0.02
C PRO A 157 18.59 -19.77 0.68
N PHE A 158 17.73 -20.74 0.35
CA PHE A 158 16.41 -20.86 0.96
C PHE A 158 16.49 -21.28 2.43
N THR A 159 17.42 -22.17 2.78
CA THR A 159 17.66 -22.54 4.18
C THR A 159 18.22 -21.37 4.99
N LYS A 160 19.09 -20.54 4.40
CA LYS A 160 19.57 -19.29 5.02
C LYS A 160 18.42 -18.29 5.26
N LEU A 161 17.49 -18.14 4.33
CA LEU A 161 16.31 -17.29 4.53
C LEU A 161 15.43 -17.80 5.67
N LEU A 162 15.24 -19.11 5.76
CA LEU A 162 14.50 -19.73 6.86
C LEU A 162 15.21 -19.52 8.21
N GLU A 163 16.54 -19.57 8.24
CA GLU A 163 17.35 -19.29 9.44
C GLU A 163 17.27 -17.82 9.89
N LEU A 164 17.11 -16.88 8.96
CA LEU A 164 16.99 -15.45 9.28
C LEU A 164 15.63 -15.08 9.90
N ASN A 165 14.57 -15.84 9.61
CA ASN A 165 13.23 -15.58 10.13
C ASN A 165 13.15 -15.42 11.67
N PRO A 166 13.66 -16.35 12.50
CA PRO A 166 13.65 -16.18 13.96
C PRO A 166 14.49 -14.99 14.44
N ARG A 167 15.52 -14.57 13.68
CA ARG A 167 16.32 -13.40 14.02
C ARG A 167 15.54 -12.11 13.79
N ILE A 168 14.77 -12.04 12.70
CA ILE A 168 13.86 -10.92 12.42
C ILE A 168 12.79 -10.82 13.52
N ALA A 169 12.15 -11.95 13.88
CA ALA A 169 11.14 -11.97 14.94
C ALA A 169 11.69 -11.45 16.30
N LYS A 170 12.93 -11.83 16.66
CA LYS A 170 13.59 -11.32 17.87
C LYS A 170 13.87 -9.82 17.83
N VAL A 171 14.21 -9.28 16.67
CA VAL A 171 14.47 -7.83 16.51
C VAL A 171 13.17 -7.05 16.58
N LEU A 172 12.09 -7.53 15.94
CA LEU A 172 10.77 -6.90 16.01
C LEU A 172 10.26 -6.83 17.45
N ALA A 173 10.35 -7.93 18.21
CA ALA A 173 9.95 -7.93 19.62
C ALA A 173 10.72 -6.89 20.45
N LYS A 174 12.02 -6.72 20.19
CA LYS A 174 12.83 -5.67 20.84
C LYS A 174 12.43 -4.27 20.39
N GLN A 175 12.08 -4.10 19.12
CA GLN A 175 11.62 -2.81 18.59
C GLN A 175 10.30 -2.39 19.24
N ASP A 176 9.38 -3.34 19.44
CA ASP A 176 8.11 -3.09 20.13
C ASP A 176 8.33 -2.69 21.60
N GLU A 177 9.20 -3.40 22.32
CA GLU A 177 9.58 -3.08 23.70
C GLU A 177 10.21 -1.67 23.79
N GLN A 178 11.12 -1.35 22.87
CA GLN A 178 11.74 -0.03 22.79
C GLN A 178 10.73 1.07 22.46
N ALA A 179 9.79 0.82 21.53
CA ALA A 179 8.76 1.77 21.17
C ALA A 179 7.86 2.11 22.38
N GLN A 180 7.50 1.11 23.18
CA GLN A 180 6.73 1.31 24.42
C GLN A 180 7.53 2.12 25.44
N ALA A 181 8.79 1.77 25.68
CA ALA A 181 9.65 2.49 26.61
C ALA A 181 9.85 3.96 26.19
N VAL A 182 10.03 4.23 24.90
CA VAL A 182 10.17 5.60 24.39
C VAL A 182 8.85 6.37 24.50
N ALA A 183 7.71 5.74 24.22
CA ALA A 183 6.40 6.37 24.41
C ALA A 183 6.17 6.77 25.87
N GLU A 184 6.54 5.91 26.82
CA GLU A 184 6.46 6.21 28.25
C GLU A 184 7.40 7.36 28.64
N LEU A 185 8.66 7.32 28.20
CA LEU A 185 9.63 8.38 28.48
C LEU A 185 9.16 9.72 27.92
N ARG A 186 8.56 9.73 26.72
CA ARG A 186 7.97 10.95 26.13
C ARG A 186 6.82 11.50 26.97
N ALA A 187 5.92 10.63 27.43
CA ALA A 187 4.81 11.04 28.29
C ALA A 187 5.32 11.62 29.62
N ARG A 188 6.35 10.99 30.22
CA ARG A 188 6.98 11.50 31.45
C ARG A 188 7.70 12.82 31.22
N SER A 189 8.47 12.97 30.13
CA SER A 189 9.16 14.22 29.82
C SER A 189 8.19 15.35 29.52
N ALA A 190 7.10 15.08 28.80
CA ALA A 190 6.07 16.07 28.50
C ALA A 190 5.46 16.63 29.79
N LYS A 191 5.11 15.76 30.76
CA LYS A 191 4.59 16.20 32.06
C LYS A 191 5.58 17.06 32.86
N VAL A 192 6.87 16.73 32.81
CA VAL A 192 7.91 17.52 33.48
C VAL A 192 8.03 18.91 32.85
N VAL A 193 8.04 18.98 31.51
CA VAL A 193 8.11 20.25 30.77
C VAL A 193 6.86 21.09 31.01
N GLU A 194 5.68 20.47 30.99
CA GLU A 194 4.41 21.14 31.29
C GLU A 194 4.43 21.73 32.71
N LYS A 195 4.83 20.94 33.71
CA LYS A 195 4.94 21.41 35.09
C LYS A 195 5.90 22.60 35.19
N TRP A 196 7.07 22.50 34.57
CA TRP A 196 8.07 23.57 34.57
C TRP A 196 7.55 24.85 33.92
N TYR A 197 6.86 24.72 32.77
CA TYR A 197 6.29 25.86 32.07
C TYR A 197 5.23 26.57 32.91
N VAL A 198 4.31 25.81 33.51
CA VAL A 198 3.24 26.37 34.35
C VAL A 198 3.80 26.98 35.64
N SER A 199 4.75 26.32 36.32
CA SER A 199 5.22 26.82 37.62
C SER A 199 6.25 27.93 37.51
N GLU A 200 7.24 27.79 36.63
CA GLU A 200 8.36 28.73 36.56
C GLU A 200 8.15 29.79 35.49
N VAL A 201 7.86 29.39 34.25
CA VAL A 201 7.78 30.35 33.14
C VAL A 201 6.58 31.27 33.28
N GLN A 202 5.39 30.70 33.51
CA GLN A 202 4.18 31.51 33.70
C GLN A 202 4.27 32.35 34.99
N GLY A 203 4.71 31.75 36.10
CA GLY A 203 4.87 32.49 37.37
C GLY A 203 5.88 33.63 37.27
N MET A 204 7.00 33.41 36.57
CA MET A 204 7.96 34.47 36.28
C MET A 204 7.33 35.55 35.39
N GLY A 205 6.56 35.18 34.36
CA GLY A 205 5.82 36.12 33.51
C GLY A 205 4.83 36.99 34.27
N GLU A 206 4.04 36.40 35.18
CA GLU A 206 3.13 37.14 36.07
C GLU A 206 3.88 38.10 36.99
N ALA A 207 5.03 37.66 37.54
CA ALA A 207 5.88 38.53 38.33
C ALA A 207 6.41 39.71 37.50
N TRP A 208 6.95 39.48 36.30
CA TRP A 208 7.42 40.53 35.40
C TRP A 208 6.31 41.52 35.04
N ALA A 209 5.12 41.04 34.70
CA ALA A 209 3.97 41.90 34.41
C ALA A 209 3.60 42.77 35.62
N GLY A 210 3.61 42.20 36.83
CA GLY A 210 3.38 42.96 38.06
C GLY A 210 4.48 44.01 38.34
N TRP A 211 5.73 43.73 37.99
CA TRP A 211 6.82 44.70 38.08
C TRP A 211 6.66 45.83 37.06
N GLU A 212 6.33 45.50 35.80
CA GLU A 212 6.06 46.48 34.75
C GLU A 212 4.91 47.42 35.12
N GLU A 213 3.84 46.88 35.69
CA GLU A 213 2.70 47.67 36.16
C GLU A 213 3.11 48.66 37.27
N ARG A 214 3.89 48.22 38.26
CA ARG A 214 4.40 49.12 39.31
C ARG A 214 5.34 50.20 38.77
N VAL A 215 6.19 49.85 37.80
CA VAL A 215 7.06 50.82 37.13
C VAL A 215 6.22 51.85 36.37
N ARG A 216 5.20 51.40 35.64
CA ARG A 216 4.26 52.26 34.92
C ARG A 216 3.51 53.20 35.85
N GLU A 217 3.04 52.72 37.00
CA GLU A 217 2.43 53.56 38.04
C GLU A 217 3.42 54.61 38.57
N GLY A 218 4.66 54.22 38.85
CA GLY A 218 5.74 55.11 39.25
C GLY A 218 6.01 56.21 38.21
N GLU A 219 6.10 55.84 36.93
CA GLU A 219 6.27 56.80 35.83
C GLU A 219 5.10 57.79 35.75
N ILE A 220 3.87 57.33 35.91
CA ILE A 220 2.68 58.20 35.91
C ILE A 220 2.76 59.21 37.05
N LEU A 221 3.15 58.77 38.25
CA LEU A 221 3.31 59.66 39.39
C LEU A 221 4.42 60.69 39.17
N VAL A 222 5.55 60.30 38.58
CA VAL A 222 6.64 61.21 38.22
C VAL A 222 6.16 62.24 37.19
N ARG A 223 5.52 61.81 36.08
CA ARG A 223 4.97 62.72 35.07
C ARG A 223 3.96 63.71 35.66
N ARG A 224 3.10 63.26 36.59
CA ARG A 224 2.15 64.15 37.28
C ARG A 224 2.86 65.20 38.13
N LYS A 225 3.87 64.81 38.91
CA LYS A 225 4.67 65.74 39.73
C LYS A 225 5.47 66.71 38.87
N GLU A 226 6.08 66.24 37.79
CA GLU A 226 6.77 67.09 36.83
C GLU A 226 5.82 68.09 36.17
N ALA A 227 4.60 67.68 35.81
CA ALA A 227 3.60 68.59 35.26
C ALA A 227 3.15 69.67 36.25
N VAL A 228 3.02 69.35 37.54
CA VAL A 228 2.73 70.33 38.59
C VAL A 228 3.90 71.30 38.75
N LYS A 229 5.13 70.76 38.85
CA LYS A 229 6.34 71.57 38.98
C LYS A 229 6.54 72.53 37.79
N ARG A 230 6.31 72.08 36.55
CA ARG A 230 6.37 72.95 35.36
C ARG A 230 5.34 74.08 35.39
N ARG A 231 4.13 73.82 35.93
CA ARG A 231 3.11 74.86 36.13
C ARG A 231 3.51 75.87 37.21
N GLU A 232 4.15 75.42 38.29
CA GLU A 232 4.66 76.28 39.36
C GLU A 232 5.86 77.12 38.90
N GLU A 233 6.73 76.57 38.05
CA GLU A 233 7.88 77.25 37.46
C GLU A 233 7.49 78.21 36.32
N GLY A 234 6.20 78.32 35.97
CA GLY A 234 5.70 79.25 34.96
C GLY A 234 6.13 78.94 33.53
N VAL A 235 6.66 77.74 33.27
CA VAL A 235 7.08 77.28 31.95
C VAL A 235 5.95 76.45 31.33
N VAL A 236 5.08 77.14 30.59
CA VAL A 236 4.19 76.53 29.58
C VAL A 236 4.85 76.69 28.23
#